data_AF-H0E3H7-F1
#
_entry.id   AF-H0E3H7-F1
#
_cell.length_a   1.000
_cell.length_b   1.000
_cell.length_c   1.000
_cell.angle_alpha   90.00
_cell.angle_beta   90.00
_cell.angle_gamma   90.00
#
_symmetry.space_group_name_H-M   'P 1'
#
loop_
_entity.id
_entity.type
_entity.pdbx_description
1 polymer ?
#
loop_
_entity_poly.entity_id
_entity_poly.type
_entity_poly.pdbx_seq_one_letter_code
_entity_poly.pdbx_strand_id
1 'polypeptide(L)'
;MTVLAIVAAAAFVLLPLMLTAEAWAPAVARRASSLRTWIGRGRTGRAERRRSEATAQELLRTCLDEDSWAMYRDLGFVRVWGRNDRAPAPSGRRPPPGVAYAYLLYPHGPYVVFLPQTTTLLGECRVQLAGLDAEERLTASDDLLAHWMALTGDEPGVIASARITTPGNELPRRRVRRDLWRLREWERERGEAAAAGAREQAAGALARRRRAAG
;
A
#
# COMPACT_ATOMS: atom_id res chain seq x y z
N MET A 1 67.97 -11.62 22.25
CA MET A 1 67.79 -12.82 21.40
C MET A 1 66.32 -13.20 21.17
N THR A 2 65.35 -12.71 21.97
CA THR A 2 63.92 -13.07 21.87
C THR A 2 63.15 -12.29 20.79
N VAL A 3 63.45 -11.01 20.58
CA VAL A 3 62.78 -10.17 19.57
C VAL A 3 63.04 -10.66 18.13
N LEU A 4 64.27 -11.10 17.85
CA LEU A 4 64.65 -11.61 16.53
C LEU A 4 63.91 -12.92 16.19
N ALA A 5 63.66 -13.78 17.19
CA ALA A 5 62.93 -15.03 17.01
C ALA A 5 61.43 -14.80 16.72
N ILE A 6 60.82 -13.79 17.34
CA ILE A 6 59.41 -13.42 17.11
C ILE A 6 59.22 -12.87 15.69
N VAL A 7 60.14 -12.04 15.21
CA VAL A 7 60.08 -11.48 13.85
C VAL A 7 60.25 -12.59 12.80
N ALA A 8 61.18 -13.52 13.02
CA ALA A 8 61.38 -14.66 12.12
C ALA A 8 60.16 -15.59 12.08
N ALA A 9 59.53 -15.87 13.23
CA ALA A 9 58.32 -16.68 13.29
C ALA A 9 57.11 -16.00 12.62
N ALA A 10 56.95 -14.69 12.81
CA ALA A 10 55.88 -13.93 12.14
C ALA A 10 56.07 -13.91 10.62
N ALA A 11 57.32 -13.74 10.14
CA ALA A 11 57.64 -13.81 8.72
C ALA A 11 57.36 -15.20 8.14
N PHE A 12 57.66 -16.28 8.88
CA PHE A 12 57.43 -17.66 8.42
C PHE A 12 55.95 -18.02 8.28
N VAL A 13 55.04 -17.33 8.99
CA VAL A 13 53.58 -17.53 8.88
C VAL A 13 52.97 -16.60 7.83
N LEU A 14 53.39 -15.34 7.79
CA LEU A 14 52.82 -14.33 6.89
C LEU A 14 53.28 -14.51 5.43
N LEU A 15 54.52 -14.95 5.21
CA LEU A 15 55.07 -15.15 3.86
C LEU A 15 54.34 -16.24 3.06
N PRO A 16 54.10 -17.47 3.57
CA PRO A 16 53.31 -18.46 2.84
C PRO A 16 51.83 -18.09 2.72
N LEU A 17 51.25 -17.35 3.68
CA LEU A 17 49.88 -16.84 3.58
C LEU A 17 49.75 -15.80 2.46
N MET A 18 50.76 -14.94 2.28
CA MET A 18 50.82 -13.98 1.18
C MET A 18 51.10 -14.67 -0.17
N LEU A 19 52.00 -15.65 -0.21
CA LEU A 19 52.33 -16.40 -1.44
C LEU A 19 51.18 -17.29 -1.93
N THR A 20 50.34 -17.80 -1.03
CA THR A 20 49.13 -18.56 -1.41
C THR A 20 47.94 -17.66 -1.73
N ALA A 21 47.93 -16.38 -1.31
CA ALA A 21 46.86 -15.45 -1.64
C ALA A 21 46.71 -15.24 -3.16
N GLU A 22 47.80 -15.26 -3.93
CA GLU A 22 47.77 -15.16 -5.40
C GLU A 22 47.07 -16.34 -6.08
N ALA A 23 47.16 -17.54 -5.50
CA ALA A 23 46.50 -18.74 -6.02
C ALA A 23 44.98 -18.75 -5.76
N TRP A 24 44.54 -18.10 -4.67
CA TRP A 24 43.13 -18.05 -4.28
C TRP A 24 42.43 -16.77 -4.76
N ALA A 25 43.18 -15.70 -5.05
CA ALA A 25 42.70 -14.42 -5.58
C ALA A 25 41.80 -14.56 -6.82
N PRO A 26 42.14 -15.34 -7.86
CA PRO A 26 41.27 -15.45 -9.04
C PRO A 26 39.98 -16.24 -8.77
N ALA A 27 39.98 -17.17 -7.80
CA ALA A 27 38.78 -17.92 -7.41
C ALA A 27 37.83 -17.07 -6.55
N VAL A 28 38.38 -16.30 -5.61
CA VAL A 28 37.64 -15.34 -4.79
C VAL A 28 37.14 -14.17 -5.64
N ALA A 29 37.93 -13.67 -6.60
CA ALA A 29 37.52 -12.62 -7.54
C ALA A 29 36.37 -13.07 -8.44
N ARG A 30 36.40 -14.32 -8.94
CA ARG A 30 35.28 -14.92 -9.70
C ARG A 30 34.01 -15.04 -8.85
N ARG A 31 34.12 -15.41 -7.57
CA ARG A 31 32.96 -15.51 -6.66
C ARG A 31 32.42 -14.13 -6.25
N ALA A 32 33.30 -13.14 -6.09
CA ALA A 32 32.94 -11.76 -5.81
C ALA A 32 32.26 -11.06 -6.99
N SER A 33 32.67 -11.34 -8.24
CA SER A 33 32.02 -10.79 -9.43
C SER A 33 30.61 -11.36 -9.63
N SER A 34 30.40 -12.65 -9.39
CA SER A 34 29.06 -13.26 -9.39
C SER A 34 28.13 -12.63 -8.34
N LEU A 35 28.61 -12.37 -7.12
CA LEU A 35 27.84 -11.67 -6.09
C LEU A 35 27.52 -10.23 -6.47
N ARG A 36 28.49 -9.49 -7.05
CA ARG A 36 28.27 -8.11 -7.52
C ARG A 36 27.23 -8.03 -8.63
N THR A 37 27.24 -8.97 -9.58
CA THR A 37 26.22 -9.01 -10.65
C THR A 37 24.84 -9.43 -10.15
N TRP A 38 24.73 -10.29 -9.14
CA TRP A 38 23.46 -10.65 -8.51
C TRP A 38 22.87 -9.48 -7.71
N ILE A 39 23.69 -8.81 -6.89
CA ILE A 39 23.29 -7.59 -6.16
C ILE A 39 22.95 -6.46 -7.14
N GLY A 40 23.72 -6.31 -8.23
CA GLY A 40 23.47 -5.35 -9.30
C GLY A 40 22.13 -5.58 -9.99
N ARG A 41 21.84 -6.81 -10.42
CA ARG A 41 20.54 -7.20 -11.00
C ARG A 41 19.38 -7.01 -10.03
N GLY A 42 19.57 -7.32 -8.75
CA GLY A 42 18.57 -7.06 -7.71
C GLY A 42 18.30 -5.57 -7.50
N ARG A 43 19.32 -4.71 -7.62
CA ARG A 43 19.19 -3.26 -7.52
C ARG A 43 18.52 -2.64 -8.74
N THR A 44 18.89 -3.06 -9.96
CA THR A 44 18.27 -2.56 -11.20
C THR A 44 16.78 -2.95 -11.24
N GLY A 45 16.45 -4.21 -10.95
CA GLY A 45 15.05 -4.66 -10.88
C GLY A 45 14.24 -3.99 -9.75
N ARG A 46 14.88 -3.57 -8.65
CA ARG A 46 14.21 -2.77 -7.61
C ARG A 46 13.96 -1.33 -8.07
N ALA A 47 14.92 -0.71 -8.76
CA ALA A 47 14.77 0.66 -9.27
C ALA A 47 13.72 0.73 -10.37
N GLU A 48 13.64 -0.28 -11.24
CA GLU A 48 12.60 -0.41 -12.25
C GLU A 48 11.20 -0.57 -11.64
N ARG A 49 11.03 -1.49 -10.67
CA ARG A 49 9.76 -1.60 -9.94
C ARG A 49 9.34 -0.31 -9.25
N ARG A 50 10.29 0.45 -8.70
CA ARG A 50 9.99 1.76 -8.10
C ARG A 50 9.56 2.80 -9.13
N ARG A 51 10.16 2.81 -10.32
CA ARG A 51 9.76 3.70 -11.41
C ARG A 51 8.38 3.34 -11.94
N SER A 52 8.14 2.05 -12.20
CA SER A 52 6.84 1.54 -12.62
C SER A 52 5.74 1.86 -11.60
N GLU A 53 6.00 1.63 -10.31
CA GLU A 53 5.09 2.03 -9.22
C GLU A 53 4.87 3.56 -9.17
N ALA A 54 5.92 4.37 -9.34
CA ALA A 54 5.78 5.83 -9.35
C ALA A 54 4.95 6.33 -10.54
N THR A 55 5.11 5.72 -11.71
CA THR A 55 4.29 6.00 -12.89
C THR A 55 2.83 5.61 -12.63
N ALA A 56 2.59 4.43 -12.07
CA ALA A 56 1.25 3.99 -11.70
C ALA A 56 0.59 4.87 -10.64
N GLN A 57 1.37 5.36 -9.67
CA GLN A 57 0.90 6.32 -8.65
C GLN A 57 0.45 7.63 -9.27
N GLU A 58 1.18 8.13 -10.28
CA GLU A 58 0.81 9.36 -10.98
C GLU A 58 -0.51 9.17 -11.77
N LEU A 59 -0.68 8.03 -12.45
CA LEU A 59 -1.94 7.69 -13.11
C LEU A 59 -3.10 7.61 -12.10
N LEU A 60 -2.90 6.87 -11.00
CA LEU A 60 -3.88 6.74 -9.92
C LEU A 60 -4.28 8.11 -9.35
N ARG A 61 -3.31 9.01 -9.13
CA ARG A 61 -3.55 10.38 -8.67
C ARG A 61 -4.44 11.18 -9.62
N THR A 62 -4.29 10.98 -10.93
CA THR A 62 -5.12 11.69 -11.93
C THR A 62 -6.54 11.12 -12.05
N CYS A 63 -6.74 9.86 -11.70
CA CYS A 63 -8.04 9.20 -11.80
C CYS A 63 -8.90 9.33 -10.52
N LEU A 64 -8.27 9.34 -9.35
CA LEU A 64 -8.97 9.47 -8.07
C LEU A 64 -9.32 10.93 -7.74
N ASP A 65 -10.41 11.13 -6.99
CA ASP A 65 -10.65 12.40 -6.32
C ASP A 65 -9.58 12.67 -5.24
N GLU A 66 -9.48 13.94 -4.80
CA GLU A 66 -8.43 14.37 -3.86
C GLU A 66 -8.47 13.62 -2.54
N ASP A 67 -9.66 13.31 -2.01
CA ASP A 67 -9.80 12.59 -0.74
C ASP A 67 -9.41 11.11 -0.90
N SER A 68 -9.85 10.46 -1.98
CA SER A 68 -9.46 9.08 -2.31
C SER A 68 -7.96 8.95 -2.55
N TRP A 69 -7.35 9.89 -3.28
CA TRP A 69 -5.90 9.92 -3.49
C TRP A 69 -5.13 10.11 -2.18
N ALA A 70 -5.53 11.11 -1.37
CA ALA A 70 -4.90 11.35 -0.08
C ALA A 70 -5.04 10.13 0.84
N MET A 71 -6.18 9.44 0.82
CA MET A 71 -6.40 8.21 1.56
C MET A 71 -5.43 7.11 1.12
N TYR A 72 -5.27 6.87 -0.19
CA TYR A 72 -4.29 5.90 -0.68
C TYR A 72 -2.87 6.25 -0.25
N ARG A 73 -2.46 7.51 -0.46
CA ARG A 73 -1.12 7.98 -0.12
C ARG A 73 -0.80 7.83 1.38
N ASP A 74 -1.75 8.16 2.26
CA ASP A 74 -1.53 8.21 3.70
C ASP A 74 -1.78 6.84 4.38
N LEU A 75 -2.74 6.06 3.87
CA LEU A 75 -3.21 4.81 4.49
C LEU A 75 -2.79 3.54 3.74
N GLY A 76 -2.58 3.63 2.43
CA GLY A 76 -2.25 2.51 1.54
C GLY A 76 -3.46 1.74 1.01
N PHE A 77 -4.67 2.30 1.14
CA PHE A 77 -5.94 1.75 0.67
C PHE A 77 -6.95 2.87 0.43
N VAL A 78 -8.06 2.57 -0.24
CA VAL A 78 -9.13 3.56 -0.51
C VAL A 78 -10.47 3.05 0.01
N ARG A 79 -11.36 3.99 0.37
CA ARG A 79 -12.75 3.70 0.75
C ARG A 79 -13.67 4.02 -0.41
N VAL A 80 -14.52 3.07 -0.79
CA VAL A 80 -15.57 3.26 -1.80
C VAL A 80 -16.94 3.03 -1.16
N TRP A 81 -17.88 3.95 -1.32
CA TRP A 81 -19.25 3.78 -0.83
C TRP A 81 -19.99 2.74 -1.67
N GLY A 82 -20.72 1.85 -1.01
CA GLY A 82 -21.63 0.94 -1.70
C GLY A 82 -22.86 1.70 -2.21
N ARG A 83 -23.27 1.38 -3.44
CA ARG A 83 -24.41 1.98 -4.16
C ARG A 83 -25.62 1.04 -4.20
N ASN A 84 -25.45 -0.24 -3.89
CA ASN A 84 -26.59 -1.17 -3.85
C ASN A 84 -27.45 -0.99 -2.60
N ASP A 85 -28.73 -1.34 -2.69
CA ASP A 85 -29.66 -1.35 -1.54
C ASP A 85 -29.26 -2.31 -0.42
N ARG A 86 -28.39 -3.29 -0.75
CA ARG A 86 -27.93 -4.33 0.18
C ARG A 86 -26.43 -4.54 0.06
N ALA A 87 -25.76 -4.59 1.20
CA ALA A 87 -24.34 -4.90 1.27
C ALA A 87 -24.06 -6.37 0.89
N PRO A 88 -22.97 -6.64 0.14
CA PRO A 88 -22.49 -7.99 -0.05
C PRO A 88 -21.93 -8.54 1.26
N ALA A 89 -22.63 -9.52 1.80
CA ALA A 89 -22.23 -10.22 3.01
C ALA A 89 -22.68 -11.69 2.92
N PRO A 90 -21.96 -12.61 3.59
CA PRO A 90 -22.45 -13.95 3.84
C PRO A 90 -23.84 -13.93 4.48
N SER A 91 -24.58 -15.01 4.32
CA SER A 91 -25.91 -15.16 4.93
C SER A 91 -25.87 -14.88 6.45
N GLY A 92 -26.86 -14.15 6.95
CA GLY A 92 -26.99 -13.80 8.37
C GLY A 92 -26.18 -12.59 8.86
N ARG A 93 -25.36 -11.94 8.03
CA ARG A 93 -24.61 -10.71 8.39
C ARG A 93 -25.04 -9.45 7.64
N ARG A 94 -26.14 -9.51 6.87
CA ARG A 94 -26.58 -8.37 6.07
C ARG A 94 -27.23 -7.30 6.95
N PRO A 95 -26.85 -6.02 6.79
CA PRO A 95 -27.54 -4.94 7.46
C PRO A 95 -28.97 -4.78 6.91
N PRO A 96 -29.87 -4.12 7.66
CA PRO A 96 -31.18 -3.74 7.15
C PRO A 96 -31.08 -2.92 5.86
N PRO A 97 -32.09 -2.96 4.96
CA PRO A 97 -32.15 -2.09 3.79
C PRO A 97 -32.02 -0.61 4.17
N GLY A 98 -31.34 0.18 3.34
CA GLY A 98 -31.15 1.62 3.54
C GLY A 98 -29.97 1.99 4.47
N VAL A 99 -29.28 1.02 5.06
CA VAL A 99 -28.05 1.28 5.82
C VAL A 99 -26.86 1.38 4.87
N ALA A 100 -26.25 2.56 4.79
CA ALA A 100 -25.06 2.78 3.97
C ALA A 100 -23.87 1.95 4.47
N TYR A 101 -23.22 1.26 3.54
CA TYR A 101 -22.01 0.48 3.76
C TYR A 101 -20.89 0.94 2.82
N ALA A 102 -19.68 0.49 3.07
CA ALA A 102 -18.52 0.83 2.26
C ALA A 102 -17.59 -0.37 2.08
N TYR A 103 -16.71 -0.24 1.09
CA TYR A 103 -15.61 -1.14 0.79
C TYR A 103 -14.29 -0.48 1.18
N LEU A 104 -13.36 -1.23 1.77
CA LEU A 104 -11.94 -0.90 1.72
C LEU A 104 -11.30 -1.68 0.59
N LEU A 105 -10.67 -0.96 -0.34
CA LEU A 105 -9.92 -1.52 -1.45
C LEU A 105 -8.43 -1.51 -1.10
N TYR A 106 -7.85 -2.70 -1.04
CA TYR A 106 -6.43 -2.89 -0.82
C TYR A 106 -5.76 -3.33 -2.12
N PRO A 107 -4.53 -2.85 -2.42
CA PRO A 107 -3.74 -3.45 -3.47
C PRO A 107 -3.54 -4.95 -3.24
N HIS A 108 -3.84 -5.74 -4.26
CA HIS A 108 -3.74 -7.20 -4.30
C HIS A 108 -4.45 -7.92 -3.14
N GLY A 109 -5.51 -7.32 -2.60
CA GLY A 109 -6.26 -7.83 -1.47
C GLY A 109 -7.76 -7.95 -1.77
N PRO A 110 -8.52 -8.66 -0.92
CA PRO A 110 -9.96 -8.67 -1.03
C PRO A 110 -10.53 -7.29 -0.69
N TYR A 111 -11.72 -7.01 -1.18
CA TYR A 111 -12.50 -5.88 -0.73
C TYR A 111 -13.05 -6.19 0.65
N VAL A 112 -12.80 -5.33 1.63
CA VAL A 112 -13.43 -5.48 2.94
C VAL A 112 -14.72 -4.69 2.97
N VAL A 113 -15.84 -5.38 3.16
CA VAL A 113 -17.17 -4.76 3.27
C VAL A 113 -17.45 -4.46 4.74
N PHE A 114 -17.81 -3.21 5.04
CA PHE A 114 -18.06 -2.79 6.42
C PHE A 114 -19.15 -1.71 6.53
N LEU A 115 -19.65 -1.51 7.75
CA LEU A 115 -20.54 -0.42 8.11
C LEU A 115 -19.74 0.76 8.69
N PRO A 116 -19.67 1.92 8.02
CA PRO A 116 -18.86 3.04 8.51
C PRO A 116 -19.29 3.59 9.87
N GLN A 117 -20.59 3.53 10.19
CA GLN A 117 -21.16 4.05 11.43
C GLN A 117 -20.69 3.25 12.66
N THR A 118 -20.54 1.93 12.51
CA THR A 118 -20.23 1.01 13.62
C THR A 118 -18.86 0.35 13.49
N THR A 119 -18.18 0.50 12.36
CA THR A 119 -16.97 -0.25 11.97
C THR A 119 -17.16 -1.78 11.92
N THR A 120 -18.41 -2.23 11.82
CA THR A 120 -18.75 -3.66 11.75
C THR A 120 -18.36 -4.24 10.41
N LEU A 121 -17.58 -5.33 10.43
CA LEU A 121 -17.22 -6.08 9.23
C LEU A 121 -18.37 -6.98 8.77
N LEU A 122 -18.76 -6.81 7.52
CA LEU A 122 -19.85 -7.55 6.87
C LEU A 122 -19.33 -8.76 6.10
N GLY A 123 -18.25 -8.58 5.33
CA GLY A 123 -17.69 -9.62 4.48
C GLY A 123 -16.35 -9.26 3.87
N GLU A 124 -15.73 -10.24 3.23
CA GLU A 124 -14.56 -10.07 2.36
C GLU A 124 -14.97 -10.54 0.95
N CYS A 125 -14.76 -9.70 -0.06
CA CYS A 125 -15.10 -10.01 -1.46
C CYS A 125 -13.81 -10.10 -2.27
N ARG A 126 -13.46 -11.29 -2.74
CA ARG A 126 -12.38 -11.47 -3.71
C ARG A 126 -12.95 -11.40 -5.11
N VAL A 127 -12.54 -10.37 -5.84
CA VAL A 127 -12.93 -10.11 -7.23
C VAL A 127 -11.79 -10.55 -8.14
N GLN A 128 -12.14 -11.31 -9.17
CA GLN A 128 -11.23 -11.59 -10.28
C GLN A 128 -11.66 -10.72 -11.47
N LEU A 129 -10.81 -9.76 -11.84
CA LEU A 129 -11.07 -8.88 -12.96
C LEU A 129 -10.87 -9.64 -14.27
N ALA A 130 -11.79 -9.49 -15.22
CA ALA A 130 -11.71 -10.15 -16.52
C ALA A 130 -10.54 -9.58 -17.35
N GLY A 131 -9.83 -10.44 -18.08
CA GLY A 131 -8.74 -10.03 -18.97
C GLY A 131 -7.42 -9.69 -18.26
N LEU A 132 -7.35 -9.89 -16.94
CA LEU A 132 -6.09 -9.81 -16.19
C LEU A 132 -5.63 -11.22 -15.83
N ASP A 133 -4.45 -11.60 -16.31
CA ASP A 133 -3.83 -12.88 -15.98
C ASP A 133 -3.37 -12.87 -14.52
N ALA A 134 -3.72 -13.93 -13.77
CA ALA A 134 -3.38 -14.02 -12.36
C ALA A 134 -1.86 -14.08 -12.09
N GLU A 135 -1.06 -14.38 -13.11
CA GLU A 135 0.40 -14.48 -13.04
C GLU A 135 1.10 -13.13 -13.28
N GLU A 136 0.49 -12.21 -14.03
CA GLU A 136 1.03 -10.89 -14.29
C GLU A 136 0.61 -9.93 -13.18
N ARG A 137 1.42 -9.89 -12.12
CA ARG A 137 1.13 -9.03 -10.98
C ARG A 137 1.34 -7.56 -11.36
N LEU A 138 0.23 -6.85 -11.50
CA LEU A 138 0.19 -5.40 -11.64
C LEU A 138 0.99 -4.70 -10.52
N THR A 139 1.33 -3.43 -10.73
CA THR A 139 1.80 -2.57 -9.65
C THR A 139 0.70 -2.41 -8.59
N ALA A 140 1.05 -1.97 -7.38
CA ALA A 140 0.06 -1.82 -6.32
C ALA A 140 -0.97 -0.75 -6.69
N SER A 141 -0.52 0.34 -7.31
CA SER A 141 -1.38 1.41 -7.78
C SER A 141 -2.25 1.03 -8.98
N ASP A 142 -1.75 0.28 -9.96
CA ASP A 142 -2.56 -0.15 -11.11
C ASP A 142 -3.63 -1.17 -10.70
N ASP A 143 -3.29 -2.12 -9.83
CA ASP A 143 -4.23 -3.08 -9.27
C ASP A 143 -5.38 -2.38 -8.55
N LEU A 144 -5.05 -1.40 -7.71
CA LEU A 144 -6.03 -0.60 -7.00
C LEU A 144 -6.91 0.22 -7.97
N LEU A 145 -6.30 0.85 -8.98
CA LEU A 145 -7.01 1.61 -9.99
C LEU A 145 -8.02 0.73 -10.73
N ALA A 146 -7.59 -0.46 -11.16
CA ALA A 146 -8.45 -1.41 -11.86
C ALA A 146 -9.65 -1.84 -11.00
N HIS A 147 -9.41 -2.19 -9.73
CA HIS A 147 -10.48 -2.55 -8.80
C HIS A 147 -11.41 -1.38 -8.46
N TRP A 148 -10.88 -0.17 -8.34
CA TRP A 148 -11.68 1.05 -8.12
C TRP A 148 -12.55 1.39 -9.33
N MET A 149 -12.01 1.31 -10.56
CA MET A 149 -12.75 1.56 -11.79
C MET A 149 -13.86 0.53 -12.00
N ALA A 150 -13.56 -0.75 -11.77
CA ALA A 150 -14.55 -1.81 -11.87
C ALA A 150 -15.70 -1.59 -10.88
N LEU A 151 -15.38 -1.33 -9.61
CA LEU A 151 -16.39 -1.17 -8.56
C LEU A 151 -17.23 0.10 -8.73
N THR A 152 -16.63 1.22 -9.15
CA THR A 152 -17.38 2.47 -9.35
C THR A 152 -18.22 2.46 -10.63
N GLY A 153 -17.77 1.73 -11.67
CA GLY A 153 -18.47 1.57 -12.93
C GLY A 153 -19.68 0.63 -12.87
N ASP A 154 -19.51 -0.58 -12.34
CA ASP A 154 -20.57 -1.59 -12.23
C ASP A 154 -20.41 -2.45 -10.98
N GLU A 155 -20.78 -1.87 -9.83
CA GLU A 155 -20.77 -2.60 -8.56
C GLU A 155 -21.60 -3.89 -8.61
N PRO A 156 -22.88 -3.92 -9.09
CA PRO A 156 -23.65 -5.16 -9.16
C PRO A 156 -22.93 -6.28 -9.93
N GLY A 157 -22.38 -5.99 -11.12
CA GLY A 157 -21.69 -6.99 -11.94
C GLY A 157 -20.40 -7.49 -11.29
N VAL A 158 -19.61 -6.58 -10.71
CA VAL A 158 -18.39 -6.93 -9.97
C VAL A 158 -18.69 -7.82 -8.77
N ILE A 159 -19.72 -7.50 -8.00
CA ILE A 159 -20.08 -8.25 -6.80
C ILE A 159 -20.74 -9.59 -7.16
N ALA A 160 -21.49 -9.67 -8.27
CA ALA A 160 -22.12 -10.91 -8.72
C ALA A 160 -21.09 -12.01 -9.05
N SER A 161 -19.91 -11.62 -9.56
CA SER A 161 -18.81 -12.55 -9.86
C SER A 161 -17.85 -12.76 -8.69
N ALA A 162 -18.00 -12.00 -7.60
CA ALA A 162 -17.09 -12.04 -6.46
C ALA A 162 -17.27 -13.29 -5.59
N ARG A 163 -16.16 -13.84 -5.10
CA ARG A 163 -16.18 -14.81 -4.00
C ARG A 163 -16.34 -14.06 -2.68
N ILE A 164 -17.50 -14.22 -2.05
CA ILE A 164 -17.81 -13.57 -0.76
C ILE A 164 -17.55 -14.55 0.39
N THR A 165 -16.73 -14.14 1.35
CA THR A 165 -16.41 -14.93 2.54
C THR A 165 -16.66 -14.15 3.83
N THR A 166 -16.63 -14.86 4.96
CA THR A 166 -16.75 -14.24 6.28
C THR A 166 -15.49 -13.44 6.62
N PRO A 167 -15.61 -12.29 7.33
CA PRO A 167 -14.44 -11.52 7.72
C PRO A 167 -13.41 -12.35 8.48
N GLY A 168 -12.12 -12.10 8.27
CA GLY A 168 -11.04 -12.87 8.88
C GLY A 168 -10.57 -14.08 8.08
N ASN A 169 -11.14 -14.36 6.90
CA ASN A 169 -10.77 -15.52 6.09
C ASN A 169 -9.48 -15.25 5.31
N GLU A 170 -9.42 -14.12 4.62
CA GLU A 170 -8.28 -13.73 3.79
C GLU A 170 -7.42 -12.66 4.47
N LEU A 171 -8.05 -11.70 5.16
CA LEU A 171 -7.34 -10.66 5.91
C LEU A 171 -7.51 -10.86 7.42
N PRO A 172 -6.42 -10.85 8.22
CA PRO A 172 -6.54 -10.94 9.67
C PRO A 172 -7.41 -9.83 10.24
N ARG A 173 -8.43 -10.17 11.04
CA ARG A 173 -9.37 -9.20 11.63
C ARG A 173 -8.68 -8.07 12.38
N ARG A 174 -7.56 -8.37 13.06
CA ARG A 174 -6.76 -7.36 13.77
C ARG A 174 -6.18 -6.31 12.82
N ARG A 175 -5.73 -6.72 11.62
CA ARG A 175 -5.24 -5.80 10.58
C ARG A 175 -6.37 -4.88 10.13
N VAL A 176 -7.51 -5.46 9.77
CA VAL A 176 -8.67 -4.68 9.30
C VAL A 176 -9.17 -3.71 10.37
N ARG A 177 -9.27 -4.14 11.64
CA ARG A 177 -9.67 -3.25 12.75
C ARG A 177 -8.70 -2.08 12.95
N ARG A 178 -7.39 -2.34 12.85
CA ARG A 178 -6.37 -1.28 12.91
C ARG A 178 -6.54 -0.32 11.74
N ASP A 179 -6.75 -0.83 10.53
CA ASP A 179 -6.87 -0.01 9.33
C ASP A 179 -8.16 0.84 9.37
N LEU A 180 -9.28 0.30 9.86
CA LEU A 180 -10.51 1.06 10.13
C LEU A 180 -10.34 2.14 11.20
N TRP A 181 -9.55 1.86 12.24
CA TRP A 181 -9.21 2.88 13.23
C TRP A 181 -8.37 4.00 12.59
N ARG A 182 -7.35 3.66 11.79
CA ARG A 182 -6.53 4.64 11.05
C ARG A 182 -7.38 5.49 10.11
N LEU A 183 -8.35 4.88 9.43
CA LEU A 183 -9.29 5.58 8.56
C LEU A 183 -10.11 6.61 9.33
N ARG A 184 -10.73 6.22 10.46
CA ARG A 184 -11.53 7.15 11.27
C ARG A 184 -10.71 8.30 11.81
N GLU A 185 -9.48 8.03 12.23
CA GLU A 185 -8.59 9.06 12.74
C GLU A 185 -8.19 10.03 11.62
N TRP A 186 -7.85 9.51 10.45
CA TRP A 186 -7.57 10.31 9.26
C TRP A 186 -8.77 11.17 8.83
N GLU A 187 -10.00 10.63 8.86
CA GLU A 187 -11.23 11.38 8.57
C GLU A 187 -11.48 12.49 9.61
N ARG A 188 -11.20 12.21 10.89
CA ARG A 188 -11.32 13.18 11.99
C ARG A 188 -10.36 14.35 11.83
N GLU A 189 -9.07 14.06 11.61
CA GLU A 189 -8.04 15.08 11.44
C GLU A 189 -8.34 16.02 10.28
N ARG A 190 -8.82 15.48 9.15
CA ARG A 190 -9.21 16.30 7.98
C ARG A 190 -10.49 17.08 8.23
N GLY A 191 -11.48 16.50 8.90
CA GLY A 191 -12.69 17.22 9.30
C GLY A 191 -12.38 18.42 10.20
N GLU A 192 -11.44 18.25 11.14
CA GLU A 192 -10.96 19.32 12.01
C GLU A 192 -10.20 20.41 11.24
N ALA A 193 -9.32 20.02 10.32
CA ALA A 193 -8.58 20.94 9.47
C ALA A 193 -9.52 21.75 8.54
N ALA A 194 -10.51 21.09 7.92
CA ALA A 194 -11.51 21.74 7.08
C ALA A 194 -12.37 22.72 7.87
N ALA A 195 -12.81 22.34 9.08
CA ALA A 195 -13.57 23.22 9.96
C ALA A 195 -12.76 24.44 10.43
N ALA A 196 -11.46 24.27 10.72
CA ALA A 196 -10.56 25.36 11.06
C ALA A 196 -10.42 26.36 9.89
N GLY A 197 -10.16 25.86 8.68
CA GLY A 197 -10.07 26.69 7.48
C GLY A 197 -11.36 27.46 7.19
N ALA A 198 -12.53 26.83 7.37
CA ALA A 198 -13.82 27.50 7.18
C ALA A 198 -14.04 28.65 8.18
N ARG A 199 -13.65 28.47 9.46
CA ARG A 199 -13.75 29.52 10.49
C ARG A 199 -12.85 30.72 10.16
N GLU A 200 -11.64 30.48 9.69
CA GLU A 200 -10.70 31.54 9.28
C GLU A 200 -11.24 32.33 8.08
N GLN A 201 -11.76 31.64 7.06
CA GLN A 201 -12.37 32.29 5.90
C GLN A 201 -13.58 33.15 6.28
N ALA A 202 -14.45 32.66 7.17
CA ALA A 202 -15.59 33.40 7.68
C ALA A 202 -15.17 34.66 8.45
N ALA A 203 -14.16 34.56 9.32
CA ALA A 203 -13.61 35.70 10.05
C ALA A 203 -13.01 36.75 9.08
N GLY A 204 -12.26 36.32 8.06
CA GLY A 204 -11.71 37.19 7.03
C GLY A 204 -12.78 37.86 6.17
N ALA A 205 -13.89 37.17 5.86
CA ALA A 205 -15.03 37.75 5.15
C ALA A 205 -15.74 38.83 6.00
N LEU A 206 -15.92 38.57 7.29
CA LEU A 206 -16.52 39.52 8.23
C LEU A 206 -15.67 40.79 8.39
N ALA A 207 -14.35 40.63 8.51
CA ALA A 207 -13.40 41.74 8.59
C ALA A 207 -13.41 42.60 7.32
N ARG A 208 -13.48 41.98 6.13
CA ARG A 208 -13.61 42.70 4.85
C ARG A 208 -14.92 43.48 4.76
N ARG A 209 -16.04 42.89 5.17
CA ARG A 209 -17.34 43.59 5.20
C ARG A 209 -17.32 44.80 6.14
N ARG A 210 -16.70 44.69 7.31
CA ARG A 210 -16.56 45.82 8.25
C ARG A 210 -15.74 46.97 7.67
N ARG A 211 -14.67 46.68 6.91
CA ARG A 211 -13.86 47.72 6.23
C ARG A 211 -14.56 48.37 5.05
N ALA A 212 -15.50 47.69 4.41
CA ALA A 212 -16.26 48.26 3.29
C ALA A 212 -17.45 49.14 3.75
N ALA A 213 -17.79 49.09 5.03
CA ALA A 213 -18.95 49.77 5.61
C ALA A 213 -18.59 50.99 6.48
N GLY A 214 -17.30 51.31 6.63
CA GLY A 214 -16.78 52.49 7.33
C GLY A 214 -15.82 53.25 6.44
#